data_AF-A0A7J0F8C7-F1
#
_entry.id   AF-A0A7J0F8C7-F1
#
_cell.length_a   1.000
_cell.length_b   1.000
_cell.length_c   1.000
_cell.angle_alpha   90.00
_cell.angle_beta   90.00
_cell.angle_gamma   90.00
#
_symmetry.space_group_name_H-M   'P 1'
#
loop_
_entity.id
_entity.type
_entity.pdbx_description
1 polymer ?
#
loop_
_entity_poly.entity_id
_entity_poly.type
_entity_poly.pdbx_seq_one_letter_code
_entity_poly.pdbx_strand_id
1 'polypeptide(L)'
;MLARLVYKRLSKEEKNLLYQKWDIGLGSRRRRLQLVNRLWSDANDKNHVMESAAIVGKLIRFSEQGQALKEMFGLIFTPPRTRRRSLGWKRSMASLL
;
A
#
# COMPACT_ATOMS: atom_id res chain seq x y z
N MET A 1 4.12 0.69 7.67
CA MET A 1 3.91 0.93 6.22
C MET A 1 2.42 0.99 5.86
N LEU A 2 1.62 -0.05 6.15
CA LEU A 2 0.19 -0.12 5.84
C LEU A 2 -0.70 0.87 6.60
N ALA A 3 -0.45 1.11 7.90
CA ALA A 3 -1.20 2.10 8.68
C ALA A 3 -1.14 3.52 8.05
N ARG A 4 -0.04 3.84 7.35
CA ARG A 4 0.10 5.09 6.59
C ARG A 4 -0.74 5.06 5.30
N LEU A 5 -0.84 3.90 4.64
CA LEU A 5 -1.68 3.72 3.47
C LEU A 5 -3.17 3.83 3.83
N VAL A 6 -3.61 3.26 4.95
CA VAL A 6 -4.97 3.44 5.48
C VAL A 6 -5.32 4.92 5.58
N TYR A 7 -4.40 5.75 6.07
CA TYR A 7 -4.61 7.20 6.14
C TYR A 7 -4.71 7.86 4.76
N LYS A 8 -3.80 7.52 3.84
CA LYS A 8 -3.67 8.17 2.53
C LYS A 8 -4.69 7.71 1.48
N ARG A 9 -5.19 6.48 1.57
CA ARG A 9 -5.92 5.81 0.49
C ARG A 9 -7.41 5.63 0.74
N LEU A 10 -7.84 5.69 2.00
CA LEU A 10 -9.25 5.51 2.35
C LEU A 10 -9.88 6.86 2.73
N SER A 11 -11.16 7.05 2.40
CA SER A 11 -11.95 8.19 2.85
C SER A 11 -12.22 8.13 4.37
N LYS A 12 -12.80 9.17 4.95
CA LYS A 12 -13.12 9.18 6.39
C LYS A 12 -14.25 8.19 6.71
N GLU A 13 -15.23 8.13 5.83
CA GLU A 13 -16.40 7.25 5.90
C GLU A 13 -15.96 5.79 5.79
N GLU A 14 -15.13 5.47 4.78
CA GLU A 14 -14.58 4.11 4.60
C GLU A 14 -13.78 3.64 5.80
N LYS A 15 -12.96 4.53 6.39
CA LYS A 15 -12.20 4.23 7.61
C LYS A 15 -13.13 3.88 8.76
N ASN A 16 -14.19 4.67 8.97
CA ASN A 16 -15.13 4.45 10.07
C ASN A 16 -15.87 3.12 9.92
N LEU A 17 -16.35 2.81 8.71
CA LEU A 17 -16.98 1.52 8.40
C LEU A 17 -16.02 0.35 8.63
N LEU A 18 -14.76 0.48 8.18
CA LEU A 18 -13.73 -0.52 8.43
C LEU A 18 -13.47 -0.72 9.92
N TYR A 19 -13.35 0.37 10.68
CA TYR A 19 -13.12 0.26 12.12
C TYR A 19 -14.30 -0.41 12.82
N GLN A 20 -15.55 -0.06 12.47
CA GLN A 20 -16.72 -0.73 13.04
C GLN A 20 -16.80 -2.21 12.67
N LYS A 21 -16.61 -2.55 11.39
CA LYS A 21 -16.61 -3.94 10.92
C LYS A 21 -15.55 -4.80 11.61
N TRP A 22 -14.38 -4.22 11.86
CA TRP A 22 -13.25 -4.89 12.50
C TRP A 22 -13.23 -4.72 14.02
N ASP A 23 -14.34 -4.29 14.62
CA ASP A 23 -14.51 -4.16 16.07
C ASP A 23 -13.42 -3.27 16.71
N ILE A 24 -13.19 -2.12 16.09
CA ILE A 24 -12.27 -1.07 16.53
C ILE A 24 -13.12 0.16 16.86
N GLY A 25 -13.22 0.49 18.14
CA GLY A 25 -13.97 1.67 18.58
C GLY A 25 -13.43 2.96 17.96
N LEU A 26 -14.32 3.84 17.49
CA LEU A 26 -13.95 5.11 16.84
C LEU A 26 -13.21 6.07 17.79
N GLY A 27 -13.33 5.92 19.10
CA GLY A 27 -12.55 6.67 20.09
C GLY A 27 -11.20 6.04 20.44
N SER A 28 -10.88 4.86 19.89
CA SER A 28 -9.69 4.09 20.29
C SER A 28 -8.38 4.79 19.90
N ARG A 29 -7.33 4.56 20.69
CA ARG A 29 -5.98 5.04 20.40
C ARG A 29 -5.35 4.17 19.32
N ARG A 30 -4.57 4.77 18.43
CA ARG A 30 -3.81 4.06 17.39
C ARG A 30 -4.66 3.11 16.50
N ARG A 31 -5.93 3.44 16.24
CA ARG A 31 -6.89 2.65 15.41
C ARG A 31 -6.29 2.08 14.12
N ARG A 32 -5.51 2.89 13.40
CA ARG A 32 -4.83 2.47 12.16
C ARG A 32 -3.89 1.28 12.37
N LEU A 33 -3.17 1.25 13.49
CA LEU A 33 -2.27 0.15 13.84
C LEU A 33 -3.07 -1.05 14.32
N GLN A 34 -4.13 -0.84 15.11
CA GLN A 34 -5.02 -1.93 15.54
C GLN A 34 -5.64 -2.65 14.35
N LEU A 35 -6.10 -1.91 13.34
CA LEU A 35 -6.62 -2.49 12.09
C LEU A 35 -5.56 -3.34 11.40
N VAL A 36 -4.35 -2.81 11.23
CA VAL A 36 -3.24 -3.57 10.63
C VAL A 36 -2.87 -4.78 11.47
N ASN A 37 -3.00 -4.78 12.79
CA ASN A 37 -2.72 -5.97 13.57
C ASN A 37 -3.82 -7.03 13.41
N ARG A 38 -5.11 -6.62 13.40
CA ARG A 38 -6.24 -7.54 13.22
C ARG A 38 -6.26 -8.19 11.83
N LEU A 39 -5.85 -7.46 10.79
CA LEU A 39 -5.76 -7.99 9.43
C LEU A 39 -4.76 -9.17 9.30
N TRP A 40 -3.83 -9.36 10.25
CA TRP A 40 -2.85 -10.47 10.26
C TRP A 40 -3.02 -11.40 11.47
N SER A 41 -4.08 -11.23 12.28
CA SER A 41 -4.22 -11.96 13.55
C SER A 41 -4.74 -13.39 13.38
N ASP A 42 -5.56 -13.66 12.36
CA ASP A 42 -6.14 -14.97 12.12
C ASP A 42 -5.79 -15.46 10.71
N ALA A 43 -5.00 -16.52 10.63
CA ALA A 43 -4.61 -17.15 9.37
C ALA A 43 -5.38 -18.47 9.11
N ASN A 44 -6.15 -18.95 10.09
CA ASN A 44 -6.86 -20.23 10.01
C ASN A 44 -8.28 -20.03 9.47
N ASP A 45 -8.91 -18.89 9.75
CA ASP A 45 -10.18 -18.53 9.13
C ASP A 45 -10.00 -18.03 7.69
N LYS A 46 -10.45 -18.85 6.73
CA LYS A 46 -10.42 -18.51 5.30
C LYS A 46 -11.18 -17.22 4.98
N ASN A 47 -12.29 -16.96 5.68
CA ASN A 47 -13.08 -15.75 5.44
C ASN A 47 -12.30 -14.53 5.92
N HIS A 48 -11.73 -14.58 7.13
CA HIS A 48 -10.85 -13.55 7.64
C HIS A 48 -9.67 -13.27 6.72
N VAL A 49 -9.00 -14.31 6.22
CA VAL A 49 -7.87 -14.19 5.29
C VAL A 49 -8.31 -13.52 3.99
N MET A 50 -9.44 -13.93 3.41
CA MET A 50 -9.97 -13.36 2.18
C MET A 50 -10.32 -11.88 2.34
N GLU A 51 -11.03 -11.51 3.41
CA GLU A 51 -11.38 -10.12 3.68
C GLU A 51 -10.13 -9.27 3.95
N SER A 52 -9.18 -9.81 4.70
CA SER A 52 -7.91 -9.15 4.98
C SER A 52 -7.13 -8.89 3.70
N ALA A 53 -7.01 -9.89 2.83
CA ALA A 53 -6.36 -9.78 1.54
C ALA A 53 -7.05 -8.73 0.65
N ALA A 54 -8.38 -8.67 0.64
CA ALA A 54 -9.12 -7.66 -0.13
C ALA A 54 -8.81 -6.24 0.35
N ILE A 55 -8.78 -6.01 1.67
CA ILE A 55 -8.44 -4.71 2.25
C ILE A 55 -7.00 -4.32 1.91
N VAL A 56 -6.05 -5.24 2.07
CA VAL A 56 -4.63 -5.00 1.75
C VAL A 56 -4.45 -4.72 0.27
N GLY A 57 -5.10 -5.49 -0.61
CA GLY A 57 -5.10 -5.29 -2.05
C GLY A 57 -5.61 -3.89 -2.44
N LYS A 58 -6.69 -3.42 -1.81
CA LYS A 58 -7.19 -2.05 -1.99
C LYS A 58 -6.16 -1.00 -1.51
N LEU A 59 -5.54 -1.22 -0.34
CA LEU A 59 -4.56 -0.27 0.22
C LEU A 59 -3.30 -0.11 -0.62
N ILE A 60 -2.81 -1.21 -1.20
CA ILE A 60 -1.62 -1.19 -2.08
C ILE A 60 -1.98 -0.90 -3.54
N ARG A 61 -3.27 -0.71 -3.86
CA ARG A 61 -3.81 -0.56 -5.24
C ARG A 61 -3.48 -1.75 -6.15
N PHE A 62 -3.33 -2.93 -5.55
CA PHE A 62 -3.09 -4.17 -6.30
C PHE A 62 -4.28 -4.54 -7.18
N SER A 63 -5.51 -4.16 -6.81
CA SER A 63 -6.70 -4.50 -7.62
C SER A 63 -6.73 -3.76 -8.96
N GLU A 64 -6.29 -2.49 -8.99
CA GLU A 64 -6.19 -1.70 -10.23
C GLU A 64 -5.01 -2.16 -11.09
N GLN A 65 -3.88 -2.48 -10.47
CA GLN A 65 -2.70 -3.01 -11.15
C GLN A 65 -2.88 -4.47 -11.59
N GLY A 66 -3.69 -5.26 -10.89
CA GLY A 66 -3.94 -6.67 -11.19
C GLY A 66 -4.73 -6.85 -12.49
N GLN A 67 -5.69 -5.96 -12.76
CA GLN A 67 -6.40 -5.95 -14.05
C GLN A 67 -5.46 -5.57 -15.20
N ALA A 68 -4.68 -4.49 -15.02
CA ALA A 68 -3.67 -4.10 -16.00
C ALA A 68 -2.59 -5.19 -16.21
N LEU A 69 -2.12 -5.82 -15.14
CA LEU A 69 -1.17 -6.94 -15.20
C LEU A 69 -1.77 -8.15 -15.92
N LYS A 70 -3.02 -8.54 -15.61
CA LYS A 70 -3.74 -9.64 -16.27
C LYS A 70 -3.85 -9.44 -17.78
N GLU A 71 -4.10 -8.21 -18.21
CA GLU A 71 -4.15 -7.82 -19.63
C GLU A 71 -2.74 -7.79 -20.26
N MET A 72 -1.71 -7.42 -19.50
CA MET A 72 -0.34 -7.30 -19.99
C MET A 72 0.46 -8.61 -19.99
N PHE A 73 0.06 -9.68 -19.28
CA PHE A 73 0.78 -10.97 -19.31
C PHE A 73 0.85 -11.62 -20.70
N GLY A 74 -0.04 -11.27 -21.64
CA GLY A 74 0.01 -11.72 -23.03
C GLY A 74 0.88 -10.87 -23.96
N LEU A 75 1.37 -9.71 -23.50
CA LEU A 75 2.13 -8.75 -24.29
C LEU A 75 3.53 -8.60 -23.69
N ILE A 76 4.53 -9.13 -24.40
CA ILE A 76 5.94 -9.23 -24.00
C ILE A 76 6.44 -7.95 -23.32
N PHE A 77 6.75 -8.05 -22.01
CA PHE A 77 7.23 -6.95 -21.18
C PHE A 77 8.68 -6.58 -21.51
N THR A 78 8.88 -5.72 -22.50
CA THR A 78 10.10 -4.92 -22.52
C THR A 78 9.85 -3.71 -21.61
N PRO A 79 10.42 -3.64 -20.39
CA PRO A 79 10.24 -2.46 -19.55
C PRO A 79 10.78 -1.24 -20.31
N PRO A 80 10.09 -0.09 -20.30
CA PRO A 80 10.61 1.11 -20.93
C PRO A 80 11.95 1.44 -20.27
N ARG A 81 13.01 1.53 -21.08
CA ARG A 81 14.34 1.95 -20.62
C ARG A 81 14.21 3.34 -20.01
N THR A 82 14.00 3.43 -18.71
CA THR A 82 14.16 4.69 -17.99
C THR A 82 15.63 5.06 -18.17
N ARG A 83 15.92 6.04 -19.03
CA ARG A 83 17.24 6.67 -19.07
C ARG A 83 17.48 7.24 -17.68
N ARG A 84 18.13 6.45 -16.83
CA ARG A 84 18.60 6.85 -15.51
C ARG A 84 19.63 7.93 -15.79
N ARG A 85 19.21 9.21 -15.81
CA ARG A 85 20.16 10.32 -15.75
C ARG A 85 20.89 10.17 -14.42
N SER A 86 22.07 9.58 -14.45
CA SER A 86 23.03 9.75 -13.37
C SER A 86 23.41 11.22 -13.37
N LEU A 87 22.83 11.99 -12.44
CA LEU A 87 23.42 13.27 -12.07
C LEU A 87 24.71 12.93 -11.32
N GLY A 88 25.79 12.74 -12.08
CA GLY A 88 27.12 12.57 -11.53
C GLY A 88 27.47 13.78 -10.68
N TRP A 89 27.85 13.54 -9.44
CA TRP A 89 28.34 14.56 -8.52
C TRP A 89 29.58 15.23 -9.13
N LYS A 90 29.43 16.43 -9.69
CA LYS A 90 30.60 17.25 -10.06
C LYS A 90 31.19 17.80 -8.77
N ARG A 91 32.35 17.29 -8.37
CA ARG A 91 33.22 17.98 -7.39
C ARG A 91 33.71 19.26 -8.06
N SER A 92 33.06 20.39 -7.80
CA SER A 92 33.70 21.68 -8.05
C SER A 92 34.79 21.85 -6.99
N MET A 93 36.06 21.64 -7.36
CA MET A 93 37.15 22.15 -6.53
C MET A 93 37.08 23.68 -6.61
N ALA A 94 36.61 24.31 -5.55
CA ALA A 94 36.94 25.71 -5.32
C ALA A 94 38.45 25.73 -5.06
N SER A 95 39.22 26.29 -5.99
CA SER A 95 40.59 26.69 -5.75
C SER A 95 40.56 27.76 -4.66
N LEU A 96 41.07 27.43 -3.48
CA LEU A 96 41.41 28.44 -2.47
C LEU A 96 42.64 29.18 -3.00
N LEU A 97 42.42 30.40 -3.49
CA LEU A 97 43.42 31.45 -3.49
C LEU A 97 43.56 31.98 -2.07
#